data_AF-A0A838ZH08-F1
#
_entry.id   AF-A0A838ZH08-F1
#
_cell.length_a   1.000
_cell.length_b   1.000
_cell.length_c   1.000
_cell.angle_alpha   90.00
_cell.angle_beta   90.00
_cell.angle_gamma   90.00
#
_symmetry.space_group_name_H-M   'P 1'
#
loop_
_entity.id
_entity.type
_entity.pdbx_description
1 polymer ?
#
loop_
_entity_poly.entity_id
_entity_poly.type
_entity_poly.pdbx_seq_one_letter_code
_entity_poly.pdbx_strand_id
1 'polypeptide(L)'
;MNPSDKNELLNLIENAKEFDKTKNLTFLKNVILNYEKQKYHTSPGKFSFDKIKSIGETAYQRAIFSSNKASFENLGEVVWNDLELPVNFSKRSRRRCVDLIGTLKNDKLVLCELKFASEKSNSNNPIYTIIELLFYYFLIKENRAELDHHKVFHKNEGLISFKWSNFNKDSIFIVGANEKYWTYWLERYKNQIDKIDEWLKKLPIVVHFFSSNNYDFKKQKGNYEKYTPSILGKTNWKEIFVKGEK
;
A
#
# COMPACT_ATOMS: atom_id res chain seq x y z
N MET A 1 6.28 -19.84 5.31
CA MET A 1 6.82 -19.67 3.94
C MET A 1 7.96 -20.67 3.75
N ASN A 2 8.17 -21.22 2.56
CA ASN A 2 9.35 -22.07 2.37
C ASN A 2 10.63 -21.19 2.56
N PRO A 3 11.79 -21.76 2.93
CA PRO A 3 13.04 -20.99 3.05
C PRO A 3 13.44 -20.27 1.75
N SER A 4 13.00 -20.75 0.59
CA SER A 4 13.30 -20.19 -0.73
C SER A 4 12.72 -18.79 -0.92
N ASP A 5 11.43 -18.59 -0.65
CA ASP A 5 10.76 -17.31 -0.88
C ASP A 5 11.34 -16.22 0.08
N LYS A 6 11.81 -16.61 1.29
CA LYS A 6 12.45 -15.66 2.24
C LYS A 6 13.78 -15.15 1.69
N ASN A 7 14.60 -16.06 1.14
CA ASN A 7 15.87 -15.70 0.52
C ASN A 7 15.66 -14.85 -0.74
N GLU A 8 14.62 -15.16 -1.53
CA GLU A 8 14.24 -14.36 -2.69
C GLU A 8 13.89 -12.92 -2.30
N LEU A 9 13.06 -12.72 -1.27
CA LEU A 9 12.73 -11.38 -0.77
C LEU A 9 13.97 -10.62 -0.26
N LEU A 10 14.88 -11.30 0.42
CA LEU A 10 16.14 -10.69 0.88
C LEU A 10 17.01 -10.26 -0.31
N ASN A 11 17.11 -11.07 -1.36
CA ASN A 11 17.83 -10.71 -2.59
C ASN A 11 17.18 -9.52 -3.31
N LEU A 12 15.84 -9.49 -3.38
CA LEU A 12 15.11 -8.35 -3.95
C LEU A 12 15.37 -7.05 -3.19
N ILE A 13 15.46 -7.10 -1.86
CA ILE A 13 15.82 -5.95 -1.01
C ILE A 13 17.25 -5.48 -1.28
N GLU A 14 18.20 -6.39 -1.47
CA GLU A 14 19.57 -6.00 -1.82
C GLU A 14 19.63 -5.32 -3.19
N ASN A 15 18.95 -5.88 -4.20
CA ASN A 15 18.86 -5.27 -5.53
C ASN A 15 18.19 -3.88 -5.48
N ALA A 16 17.17 -3.71 -4.62
CA ALA A 16 16.48 -2.43 -4.47
C ALA A 16 17.40 -1.28 -3.99
N LYS A 17 18.50 -1.58 -3.30
CA LYS A 17 19.48 -0.55 -2.84
C LYS A 17 20.17 0.16 -4.00
N GLU A 18 20.22 -0.44 -5.18
CA GLU A 18 20.75 0.21 -6.37
C GLU A 18 19.88 1.42 -6.79
N PHE A 19 18.57 1.33 -6.55
CA PHE A 19 17.58 2.32 -6.97
C PHE A 19 17.13 3.26 -5.83
N ASP A 20 17.25 2.84 -4.56
CA ASP A 20 17.00 3.68 -3.38
C ASP A 20 18.17 3.65 -2.40
N LYS A 21 18.98 4.71 -2.44
CA LYS A 21 20.13 4.92 -1.55
C LYS A 21 19.77 5.68 -0.27
N THR A 22 18.53 6.13 -0.12
CA THR A 22 18.13 7.11 0.88
C THR A 22 17.41 6.51 2.09
N LYS A 23 16.84 5.31 1.94
CA LYS A 23 16.05 4.65 2.99
C LYS A 23 16.79 3.50 3.64
N ASN A 24 16.39 3.22 4.88
CA ASN A 24 16.92 2.14 5.70
C ASN A 24 16.31 0.79 5.27
N LEU A 25 16.57 0.34 4.03
CA LEU A 25 16.25 -1.01 3.55
C LEU A 25 16.85 -2.10 4.45
N THR A 26 17.98 -1.78 5.11
CA THR A 26 18.61 -2.62 6.12
C THR A 26 17.68 -2.95 7.29
N PHE A 27 16.81 -2.01 7.71
CA PHE A 27 15.81 -2.27 8.74
C PHE A 27 14.82 -3.34 8.30
N LEU A 28 14.25 -3.23 7.08
CA LEU A 28 13.30 -4.22 6.58
C LEU A 28 13.93 -5.61 6.43
N LYS A 29 15.16 -5.65 5.92
CA LYS A 29 15.99 -6.87 5.86
C LYS A 29 16.12 -7.52 7.25
N ASN A 30 16.47 -6.74 8.26
CA ASN A 30 16.65 -7.24 9.63
C ASN A 30 15.35 -7.77 10.23
N VAL A 31 14.21 -7.15 9.91
CA VAL A 31 12.91 -7.66 10.36
C VAL A 31 12.60 -9.01 9.72
N ILE A 32 12.89 -9.20 8.43
CA ILE A 32 12.67 -10.48 7.74
C ILE A 32 13.58 -11.57 8.31
N LEU A 33 14.89 -11.28 8.45
CA LEU A 33 15.87 -12.23 8.96
C LEU A 33 15.48 -12.76 10.33
N ASN A 34 15.12 -11.86 11.24
CA ASN A 34 14.77 -12.16 12.62
C ASN A 34 13.26 -12.29 12.83
N TYR A 35 12.49 -12.52 11.76
CA TYR A 35 11.05 -12.64 11.89
C TYR A 35 10.69 -13.91 12.65
N GLU A 36 10.11 -13.71 13.83
CA GLU A 36 9.52 -14.78 14.62
C GLU A 36 8.05 -14.46 14.83
N LYS A 37 7.18 -15.43 14.53
CA LYS A 37 5.73 -15.30 14.74
C LYS A 37 5.47 -15.08 16.22
N GLN A 38 5.01 -13.87 16.54
CA GLN A 38 4.75 -13.48 17.92
C GLN A 38 3.38 -13.97 18.37
N LYS A 39 3.27 -14.39 19.64
CA LYS A 39 2.00 -14.82 20.27
C LYS A 39 1.14 -13.66 20.80
N TYR A 40 1.43 -12.42 20.43
CA TYR A 40 0.68 -11.26 20.92
C TYR A 40 -0.58 -11.02 20.10
N HIS A 41 -1.58 -10.36 20.69
CA HIS A 41 -2.75 -9.91 19.93
C HIS A 41 -2.40 -8.67 19.08
N THR A 42 -3.05 -8.52 17.93
CA THR A 42 -2.98 -7.31 17.11
C THR A 42 -4.39 -6.90 16.70
N SER A 43 -4.71 -5.61 16.80
CA SER A 43 -5.96 -5.05 16.30
C SER A 43 -5.71 -3.70 15.65
N PRO A 44 -6.47 -3.30 14.63
CA PRO A 44 -6.26 -1.97 14.07
C PRO A 44 -6.47 -0.87 15.13
N GLY A 45 -5.75 0.24 14.95
CA GLY A 45 -5.96 1.42 15.79
C GLY A 45 -7.27 2.10 15.43
N LYS A 46 -7.84 2.92 16.32
CA LYS A 46 -8.98 3.74 15.94
C LYS A 46 -8.53 4.80 14.92
N PHE A 47 -9.13 4.82 13.73
CA PHE A 47 -9.00 5.94 12.80
C PHE A 47 -10.15 6.95 12.98
N SER A 48 -9.91 8.17 12.51
CA SER A 48 -10.93 9.22 12.35
C SER A 48 -11.06 9.53 10.87
N PHE A 49 -12.29 9.54 10.35
CA PHE A 49 -12.58 10.04 8.99
C PHE A 49 -12.80 11.55 9.00
N ASP A 50 -13.43 12.05 10.05
CA ASP A 50 -13.68 13.45 10.26
C ASP A 50 -12.57 14.09 11.13
N LYS A 51 -12.47 15.41 11.03
CA LYS A 51 -11.67 16.23 11.93
C LYS A 51 -10.18 15.89 11.97
N ILE A 52 -9.56 15.61 10.82
CA ILE A 52 -8.10 15.41 10.74
C ILE A 52 -7.37 16.73 10.50
N LYS A 53 -6.12 16.84 10.98
CA LYS A 53 -5.25 18.00 10.76
C LYS A 53 -4.43 17.92 9.46
N SER A 54 -4.21 16.70 8.96
CA SER A 54 -3.28 16.39 7.87
C SER A 54 -3.78 16.91 6.53
N ILE A 55 -2.85 17.36 5.69
CA ILE A 55 -3.10 17.74 4.28
C ILE A 55 -2.27 16.87 3.31
N GLY A 56 -1.62 15.84 3.84
CA GLY A 56 -0.72 14.94 3.11
C GLY A 56 -1.35 13.56 2.87
N GLU A 57 -0.51 12.52 2.89
CA GLU A 57 -0.89 11.13 2.60
C GLU A 57 -2.07 10.62 3.44
N THR A 58 -2.15 10.97 4.72
CA THR A 58 -3.31 10.60 5.56
C THR A 58 -4.62 11.21 5.02
N ALA A 59 -4.60 12.47 4.60
CA ALA A 59 -5.80 13.10 4.02
C ALA A 59 -6.20 12.44 2.70
N TYR A 60 -5.20 12.13 1.89
CA TYR A 60 -5.36 11.40 0.65
C TYR A 60 -6.00 10.04 0.88
N GLN A 61 -5.45 9.21 1.77
CA GLN A 61 -6.00 7.90 2.12
C GLN A 61 -7.44 7.99 2.62
N ARG A 62 -7.74 8.92 3.54
CA ARG A 62 -9.12 9.10 4.05
C ARG A 62 -10.09 9.50 2.95
N ALA A 63 -9.67 10.38 2.04
CA ALA A 63 -10.51 10.80 0.91
C ALA A 63 -10.75 9.66 -0.10
N ILE A 64 -9.71 8.89 -0.44
CA ILE A 64 -9.85 7.71 -1.31
C ILE A 64 -10.78 6.68 -0.68
N PHE A 65 -10.56 6.33 0.59
CA PHE A 65 -11.40 5.36 1.27
C PHE A 65 -12.86 5.82 1.34
N SER A 66 -13.10 7.10 1.69
CA SER A 66 -14.45 7.67 1.79
C SER A 66 -15.19 7.76 0.45
N SER A 67 -14.48 7.65 -0.68
CA SER A 67 -15.14 7.52 -2.00
C SER A 67 -15.81 6.15 -2.21
N ASN A 68 -15.55 5.19 -1.31
CA ASN A 68 -16.00 3.79 -1.29
C ASN A 68 -15.51 2.93 -2.47
N LYS A 69 -15.42 3.51 -3.67
CA LYS A 69 -15.11 2.82 -4.92
C LYS A 69 -14.07 3.57 -5.73
N ALA A 70 -13.20 2.81 -6.37
CA ALA A 70 -12.19 3.29 -7.30
C ALA A 70 -12.32 2.54 -8.63
N SER A 71 -12.29 3.28 -9.73
CA SER A 71 -12.23 2.74 -11.08
C SER A 71 -10.78 2.73 -11.54
N PHE A 72 -10.23 1.54 -11.75
CA PHE A 72 -8.87 1.34 -12.25
C PHE A 72 -8.92 0.96 -13.72
N GLU A 73 -8.14 1.66 -14.53
CA GLU A 73 -7.86 1.27 -15.91
C GLU A 73 -7.36 -0.18 -15.95
N ASN A 74 -7.84 -0.98 -16.91
CA ASN A 74 -7.49 -2.40 -17.12
C ASN A 74 -7.83 -3.41 -15.99
N LEU A 75 -8.18 -2.96 -14.79
CA LEU A 75 -8.57 -3.84 -13.67
C LEU A 75 -10.06 -3.78 -13.30
N GLY A 76 -10.74 -2.67 -13.62
CA GLY A 76 -12.15 -2.46 -13.31
C GLY A 76 -12.38 -1.77 -11.96
N GLU A 77 -13.53 -2.02 -11.35
CA GLU A 77 -13.95 -1.35 -10.12
C GLU A 77 -13.48 -2.12 -8.88
N VAL A 78 -12.77 -1.42 -7.99
CA VAL A 78 -12.40 -1.88 -6.66
C VAL A 78 -13.33 -1.22 -5.65
N VAL A 79 -13.90 -2.03 -4.76
CA VAL A 79 -14.58 -1.54 -3.56
C VAL A 79 -13.59 -1.60 -2.39
N TRP A 80 -13.44 -0.52 -1.64
CA TRP A 80 -12.54 -0.49 -0.49
C TRP A 80 -13.20 -1.13 0.73
N ASN A 81 -12.53 -2.11 1.31
CA ASN A 81 -13.03 -2.91 2.42
C ASN A 81 -12.61 -2.31 3.77
N ASP A 82 -11.33 -1.92 3.89
CA ASP A 82 -10.76 -1.39 5.13
C ASP A 82 -9.46 -0.59 4.86
N LEU A 83 -8.90 0.05 5.88
CA LEU A 83 -7.68 0.84 5.85
C LEU A 83 -6.82 0.68 7.11
N GLU A 84 -5.53 1.01 7.02
CA GLU A 84 -4.58 1.01 8.15
C GLU A 84 -4.55 -0.30 8.97
N LEU A 85 -4.69 -1.45 8.29
CA LEU A 85 -4.76 -2.74 8.96
C LEU A 85 -3.38 -3.32 9.30
N PRO A 86 -3.11 -3.67 10.57
CA PRO A 86 -1.83 -4.23 10.96
C PRO A 86 -1.69 -5.67 10.43
N VAL A 87 -0.55 -5.96 9.81
CA VAL A 87 -0.26 -7.30 9.24
C VAL A 87 0.70 -8.13 10.09
N ASN A 88 1.14 -7.60 11.24
CA ASN A 88 2.00 -8.30 12.18
C ASN A 88 1.49 -8.23 13.62
N PHE A 89 1.84 -9.27 14.38
CA PHE A 89 1.66 -9.34 15.82
C PHE A 89 2.87 -8.74 16.51
N SER A 90 2.66 -7.72 17.34
CA SER A 90 3.73 -6.99 18.02
C SER A 90 3.21 -6.31 19.29
N LYS A 91 4.08 -6.20 20.31
CA LYS A 91 3.82 -5.34 21.48
C LYS A 91 3.91 -3.84 21.16
N ARG A 92 4.48 -3.46 20.01
CA ARG A 92 4.70 -2.05 19.67
C ARG A 92 3.37 -1.36 19.36
N SER A 93 3.21 -0.14 19.85
CA SER A 93 2.02 0.68 19.59
C SER A 93 1.88 0.98 18.09
N ARG A 94 2.98 1.42 17.46
CA ARG A 94 3.09 1.57 16.02
C ARG A 94 3.41 0.23 15.37
N ARG A 95 2.51 -0.22 14.51
CA ARG A 95 2.62 -1.47 13.75
C ARG A 95 2.69 -1.16 12.27
N ARG A 96 3.11 -2.15 11.51
CA ARG A 96 3.17 -2.08 10.06
C ARG A 96 1.77 -2.34 9.54
N CYS A 97 1.17 -1.31 8.95
CA CYS A 97 -0.19 -1.33 8.47
C CYS A 97 -0.19 -1.17 6.96
N VAL A 98 -1.04 -1.94 6.29
CA VAL A 98 -1.37 -1.68 4.89
C VAL A 98 -2.29 -0.49 4.80
N ASP A 99 -2.07 0.37 3.80
CA ASP A 99 -2.84 1.59 3.65
C ASP A 99 -4.31 1.31 3.32
N LEU A 100 -4.57 0.50 2.29
CA LEU A 100 -5.92 0.14 1.85
C LEU A 100 -6.01 -1.34 1.49
N ILE A 101 -7.15 -1.94 1.82
CA ILE A 101 -7.58 -3.25 1.31
C ILE A 101 -8.88 -3.06 0.54
N GLY A 102 -8.98 -3.68 -0.62
CA GLY A 102 -10.20 -3.67 -1.43
C GLY A 102 -10.48 -5.01 -2.08
N THR A 103 -11.60 -5.08 -2.79
CA THR A 103 -12.04 -6.27 -3.53
C THR A 103 -12.52 -5.87 -4.92
N LEU A 104 -12.09 -6.61 -5.94
CA LEU A 104 -12.61 -6.52 -7.31
C LEU A 104 -13.92 -7.31 -7.45
N LYS A 105 -14.68 -7.07 -8.52
CA LYS A 105 -15.93 -7.80 -8.81
C LYS A 105 -15.81 -9.34 -8.89
N ASN A 106 -14.62 -9.85 -9.16
CA ASN A 106 -14.32 -11.30 -9.24
C ASN A 106 -13.76 -11.85 -7.92
N ASP A 107 -14.04 -11.19 -6.80
CA ASP A 107 -13.59 -11.53 -5.45
C ASP A 107 -12.07 -11.55 -5.23
N LYS A 108 -11.28 -11.04 -6.19
CA LYS A 108 -9.85 -10.86 -6.01
C LYS A 108 -9.59 -9.73 -5.02
N LEU A 109 -8.82 -10.04 -3.98
CA LEU A 109 -8.37 -9.05 -3.01
C LEU A 109 -7.31 -8.13 -3.61
N VAL A 110 -7.39 -6.87 -3.20
CA VAL A 110 -6.50 -5.79 -3.58
C VAL A 110 -5.79 -5.30 -2.32
N LEU A 111 -4.46 -5.23 -2.37
CA LEU A 111 -3.63 -4.61 -1.35
C LEU A 111 -2.96 -3.39 -1.97
N CYS A 112 -3.29 -2.21 -1.45
CA CYS A 112 -2.84 -0.94 -2.01
C CYS A 112 -2.03 -0.15 -0.98
N GLU A 113 -0.83 0.24 -1.39
CA GLU A 113 0.03 1.17 -0.68
C GLU A 113 -0.06 2.53 -1.39
N LEU A 114 -0.40 3.57 -0.64
CA LEU A 114 -0.62 4.91 -1.17
C LEU A 114 0.62 5.77 -1.01
N LYS A 115 0.81 6.68 -1.96
CA LYS A 115 1.77 7.78 -1.83
C LYS A 115 1.14 9.08 -2.26
N PHE A 116 1.54 10.17 -1.62
CA PHE A 116 1.02 11.50 -1.96
C PHE A 116 2.12 12.54 -2.02
N ALA A 117 2.23 13.24 -3.15
CA ALA A 117 3.10 14.39 -3.32
C ALA A 117 2.30 15.69 -3.21
N SER A 118 2.71 16.52 -2.26
CA SER A 118 2.32 17.93 -2.19
C SER A 118 3.45 18.81 -2.75
N GLU A 119 3.21 20.12 -2.93
CA GLU A 119 4.19 21.07 -3.47
C GLU A 119 5.51 21.15 -2.69
N LYS A 120 5.54 20.69 -1.43
CA LYS A 120 6.69 20.84 -0.53
C LYS A 120 7.26 19.53 0.01
N SER A 121 6.76 18.36 -0.39
CA SER A 121 7.18 17.09 0.20
C SER A 121 8.09 16.29 -0.72
N ASN A 122 9.26 15.89 -0.19
CA ASN A 122 10.04 14.78 -0.71
C ASN A 122 9.20 13.51 -0.57
N SER A 123 8.57 13.08 -1.66
CA SER A 123 7.76 11.88 -1.66
C SER A 123 8.66 10.64 -1.55
N ASN A 124 8.19 9.56 -0.93
CA ASN A 124 8.99 8.34 -0.81
C ASN A 124 9.20 7.71 -2.20
N ASN A 125 10.35 7.07 -2.39
CA ASN A 125 10.73 6.38 -3.61
C ASN A 125 9.76 5.21 -3.95
N PRO A 126 9.28 5.08 -5.21
CA PRO A 126 8.42 3.97 -5.63
C PRO A 126 9.02 2.58 -5.39
N ILE A 127 10.33 2.40 -5.56
CA ILE A 127 11.03 1.13 -5.32
C ILE A 127 10.94 0.71 -3.86
N TYR A 128 11.15 1.65 -2.92
CA TYR A 128 10.93 1.37 -1.50
C TYR A 128 9.48 1.00 -1.21
N THR A 129 8.53 1.64 -1.88
CA THR A 129 7.09 1.35 -1.74
C THR A 129 6.74 -0.08 -2.21
N ILE A 130 7.36 -0.55 -3.31
CA ILE A 130 7.24 -1.93 -3.79
C ILE A 130 7.81 -2.91 -2.76
N ILE A 131 8.96 -2.60 -2.16
CA ILE A 131 9.53 -3.42 -1.09
C ILE A 131 8.59 -3.46 0.13
N GLU A 132 7.93 -2.36 0.50
CA GLU A 132 6.92 -2.36 1.57
C GLU A 132 5.73 -3.28 1.24
N LEU A 133 5.21 -3.25 0.01
CA LEU A 133 4.16 -4.16 -0.45
C LEU A 133 4.58 -5.63 -0.36
N LEU A 134 5.78 -5.97 -0.85
CA LEU A 134 6.33 -7.33 -0.77
C LEU A 134 6.50 -7.78 0.68
N PHE A 135 6.94 -6.87 1.53
CA PHE A 135 7.08 -7.13 2.96
C PHE A 135 5.72 -7.36 3.64
N TYR A 136 4.69 -6.59 3.28
CA TYR A 136 3.32 -6.86 3.76
C TYR A 136 2.80 -8.20 3.26
N TYR A 137 3.02 -8.54 1.99
CA TYR A 137 2.64 -9.84 1.45
C TYR A 137 3.32 -10.99 2.20
N PHE A 138 4.62 -10.87 2.50
CA PHE A 138 5.34 -11.82 3.35
C PHE A 138 4.67 -11.96 4.72
N LEU A 139 4.43 -10.85 5.42
CA LEU A 139 3.80 -10.88 6.74
C LEU A 139 2.39 -11.48 6.71
N ILE A 140 1.60 -11.18 5.69
CA ILE A 140 0.26 -11.77 5.51
C ILE A 140 0.38 -13.29 5.29
N LYS A 141 1.30 -13.76 4.44
CA LYS A 141 1.52 -15.21 4.26
C LYS A 141 1.84 -15.93 5.57
N GLU A 142 2.68 -15.32 6.42
CA GLU A 142 3.06 -15.90 7.71
C GLU A 142 1.93 -15.83 8.77
N ASN A 143 1.08 -14.81 8.70
CA ASN A 143 0.14 -14.49 9.78
C ASN A 143 -1.33 -14.73 9.44
N ARG A 144 -1.71 -14.94 8.17
CA ARG A 144 -3.12 -14.92 7.70
C ARG A 144 -4.09 -15.76 8.52
N ALA A 145 -3.69 -16.98 8.93
CA ALA A 145 -4.55 -17.83 9.75
C ALA A 145 -4.88 -17.20 11.12
N GLU A 146 -3.91 -16.57 11.77
CA GLU A 146 -4.12 -15.87 13.04
C GLU A 146 -4.85 -14.55 12.83
N LEU A 147 -4.55 -13.82 11.75
CA LEU A 147 -5.24 -12.57 11.42
C LEU A 147 -6.74 -12.82 11.22
N ASP A 148 -7.10 -13.94 10.60
CA ASP A 148 -8.49 -14.40 10.47
C ASP A 148 -9.07 -14.85 11.81
N HIS A 149 -8.35 -15.68 12.56
CA HIS A 149 -8.80 -16.18 13.86
C HIS A 149 -9.12 -15.04 14.84
N HIS A 150 -8.25 -14.03 14.90
CA HIS A 150 -8.42 -12.84 15.74
C HIS A 150 -9.29 -11.74 15.12
N LYS A 151 -9.80 -11.94 13.90
CA LYS A 151 -10.65 -10.96 13.20
C LYS A 151 -10.00 -9.58 13.14
N VAL A 152 -8.77 -9.53 12.63
CA VAL A 152 -7.96 -8.29 12.54
C VAL A 152 -8.49 -7.42 11.40
N PHE A 153 -9.55 -6.68 11.70
CA PHE A 153 -10.19 -5.68 10.85
C PHE A 153 -11.00 -4.72 11.73
N HIS A 154 -11.37 -3.56 11.19
CA HIS A 154 -12.22 -2.63 11.91
C HIS A 154 -13.66 -3.17 12.01
N LYS A 155 -14.32 -2.95 13.15
CA LYS A 155 -15.68 -3.44 13.42
C LYS A 155 -16.76 -2.36 13.19
N ASN A 156 -16.45 -1.35 12.40
CA ASN A 156 -17.38 -0.26 12.13
C ASN A 156 -18.47 -0.72 11.16
N GLU A 157 -19.69 -0.20 11.32
CA GLU A 157 -20.78 -0.45 10.39
C GLU A 157 -20.42 0.02 8.97
N GLY A 158 -20.83 -0.76 7.96
CA GLY A 158 -20.60 -0.45 6.55
C GLY A 158 -19.28 -0.96 5.95
N LEU A 159 -18.37 -1.53 6.75
CA LEU A 159 -17.15 -2.14 6.23
C LEU A 159 -17.42 -3.54 5.64
N ILE A 160 -16.77 -3.84 4.53
CA ILE A 160 -16.95 -5.11 3.82
C ILE A 160 -15.95 -6.13 4.38
N SER A 161 -16.49 -7.22 4.94
CA SER A 161 -15.66 -8.31 5.47
C SER A 161 -14.83 -8.99 4.38
N PHE A 162 -13.61 -9.39 4.72
CA PHE A 162 -12.77 -10.25 3.91
C PHE A 162 -12.05 -11.26 4.81
N LYS A 163 -11.36 -12.24 4.21
CA LYS A 163 -10.47 -13.16 4.92
C LYS A 163 -9.03 -12.95 4.46
N TRP A 164 -8.13 -12.78 5.42
CA TRP A 164 -6.69 -12.70 5.18
C TRP A 164 -6.17 -13.96 4.48
N SER A 165 -6.75 -15.12 4.75
CA SER A 165 -6.41 -16.39 4.09
C SER A 165 -6.55 -16.36 2.57
N ASN A 166 -7.38 -15.46 2.03
CA ASN A 166 -7.65 -15.37 0.61
C ASN A 166 -6.53 -14.64 -0.16
N PHE A 167 -5.64 -13.90 0.52
CA PHE A 167 -4.46 -13.32 -0.12
C PHE A 167 -3.51 -14.39 -0.63
N ASN A 168 -3.14 -14.27 -1.89
CA ASN A 168 -2.26 -15.18 -2.63
C ASN A 168 -1.52 -14.43 -3.75
N LYS A 169 -0.73 -15.14 -4.55
CA LYS A 169 0.09 -14.55 -5.62
C LYS A 169 -0.73 -13.90 -6.75
N ASP A 170 -1.98 -14.31 -6.93
CA ASP A 170 -2.90 -13.82 -7.97
C ASP A 170 -3.82 -12.70 -7.45
N SER A 171 -3.63 -12.29 -6.19
CA SER A 171 -4.19 -11.04 -5.64
C SER A 171 -3.57 -9.84 -6.34
N ILE A 172 -4.25 -8.69 -6.27
CA ILE A 172 -3.79 -7.47 -6.92
C ILE A 172 -2.99 -6.63 -5.93
N PHE A 173 -1.78 -6.25 -6.30
CA PHE A 173 -0.93 -5.39 -5.49
C PHE A 173 -0.76 -4.05 -6.21
N ILE A 174 -1.05 -2.96 -5.51
CA ILE A 174 -1.09 -1.62 -6.12
C ILE A 174 -0.17 -0.67 -5.37
N VAL A 175 0.70 0.01 -6.11
CA VAL A 175 1.25 1.30 -5.69
C VAL A 175 0.38 2.39 -6.30
N GLY A 176 -0.39 3.08 -5.46
CA GLY A 176 -1.30 4.14 -5.88
C GLY A 176 -0.78 5.50 -5.45
N ALA A 177 -0.67 6.47 -6.37
CA ALA A 177 -0.31 7.83 -6.01
C ALA A 177 -1.02 8.88 -6.85
N ASN A 178 -0.94 10.15 -6.47
CA ASN A 178 -1.43 11.24 -7.30
C ASN A 178 -0.46 11.56 -8.44
N GLU A 179 -0.95 12.16 -9.52
CA GLU A 179 -0.17 12.52 -10.71
C GLU A 179 1.15 13.26 -10.40
N LYS A 180 1.13 14.27 -9.50
CA LYS A 180 2.37 14.99 -9.11
C LYS A 180 3.47 14.07 -8.59
N TYR A 181 3.10 13.01 -7.87
CA TYR A 181 4.06 12.02 -7.38
C TYR A 181 4.72 11.29 -8.55
N TRP A 182 3.91 10.82 -9.50
CA TRP A 182 4.40 10.07 -10.64
C TRP A 182 5.24 10.92 -11.58
N THR A 183 4.82 12.15 -11.89
CA THR A 183 5.62 13.09 -12.69
C THR A 183 7.03 13.27 -12.13
N TYR A 184 7.15 13.39 -10.81
CA TYR A 184 8.46 13.56 -10.14
C TYR A 184 9.37 12.33 -10.28
N TRP A 185 8.82 11.12 -10.15
CA TRP A 185 9.59 9.88 -10.15
C TRP A 185 9.85 9.32 -11.53
N LEU A 186 8.90 9.44 -12.46
CA LEU A 186 9.08 9.05 -13.86
C LEU A 186 10.29 9.75 -14.48
N GLU A 187 10.42 11.06 -14.25
CA GLU A 187 11.56 11.83 -14.76
C GLU A 187 12.91 11.35 -14.17
N ARG A 188 12.92 10.89 -12.92
CA ARG A 188 14.12 10.35 -12.27
C ARG A 188 14.50 8.95 -12.73
N TYR A 189 13.49 8.17 -13.12
CA TYR A 189 13.67 6.80 -13.59
C TYR A 189 13.79 6.66 -15.09
N LYS A 190 13.66 7.74 -15.86
CA LYS A 190 13.73 7.70 -17.33
C LYS A 190 14.93 6.91 -17.87
N ASN A 191 16.09 6.99 -17.22
CA ASN A 191 17.32 6.31 -17.63
C ASN A 191 17.53 4.93 -16.96
N GLN A 192 16.56 4.46 -16.18
CA GLN A 192 16.63 3.22 -15.40
C GLN A 192 15.41 2.33 -15.64
N ILE A 193 14.51 2.72 -16.55
CA ILE A 193 13.21 2.07 -16.70
C ILE A 193 13.33 0.60 -17.06
N ASP A 194 14.20 0.26 -18.03
CA ASP A 194 14.41 -1.13 -18.45
C ASP A 194 14.92 -2.01 -17.30
N LYS A 195 15.83 -1.47 -16.46
CA LYS A 195 16.35 -2.18 -15.29
C LYS A 195 15.29 -2.37 -14.21
N ILE A 196 14.43 -1.37 -14.01
CA ILE A 196 13.31 -1.46 -13.09
C ILE A 196 12.33 -2.52 -13.60
N ASP A 197 12.00 -2.53 -14.89
CA ASP A 197 11.08 -3.50 -15.50
C ASP A 197 11.62 -4.93 -15.40
N GLU A 198 12.92 -5.14 -15.66
CA GLU A 198 13.57 -6.44 -15.45
C GLU A 198 13.53 -6.89 -13.99
N TRP A 199 13.69 -5.96 -13.05
CA TRP A 199 13.58 -6.25 -11.62
C TRP A 199 12.13 -6.57 -11.22
N LEU A 200 11.14 -5.86 -11.74
CA LEU A 200 9.71 -6.11 -11.52
C LEU A 200 9.29 -7.52 -11.98
N LYS A 201 9.82 -8.01 -13.10
CA LYS A 201 9.56 -9.38 -13.60
C LYS A 201 10.02 -10.48 -12.65
N LYS A 202 11.01 -10.19 -11.79
CA LYS A 202 11.56 -11.12 -10.80
C LYS A 202 10.71 -11.17 -9.52
N LEU A 203 9.69 -10.32 -9.38
CA LEU A 203 8.86 -10.32 -8.19
C LEU A 203 7.98 -11.57 -8.10
N PRO A 204 7.69 -12.05 -6.88
CA PRO A 204 6.78 -13.17 -6.65
C PRO A 204 5.30 -12.78 -6.82
N ILE A 205 5.01 -11.50 -7.03
CA ILE A 205 3.69 -10.91 -7.22
C ILE A 205 3.73 -9.90 -8.37
N VAL A 206 2.60 -9.66 -9.02
CA VAL A 206 2.47 -8.57 -9.99
C VAL A 206 2.08 -7.29 -9.26
N VAL A 207 2.88 -6.24 -9.43
CA VAL A 207 2.61 -4.92 -8.85
C VAL A 207 2.14 -3.99 -9.96
N HIS A 208 0.98 -3.38 -9.75
CA HIS A 208 0.42 -2.37 -10.65
C HIS A 208 0.66 -0.97 -10.11
N PHE A 209 0.89 -0.03 -11.02
CA PHE A 209 1.18 1.36 -10.69
C PHE A 209 0.06 2.24 -11.23
N PHE A 210 -0.60 2.96 -10.33
CA PHE A 210 -1.77 3.74 -10.69
C PHE A 210 -1.66 5.20 -10.23
N SER A 211 -2.08 6.09 -11.11
CA SER A 211 -2.17 7.52 -10.88
C SER A 211 -3.60 7.97 -10.73
N SER A 212 -3.89 8.66 -9.64
CA SER A 212 -5.10 9.47 -9.49
C SER A 212 -4.86 10.91 -9.93
N ASN A 213 -5.94 11.69 -10.00
CA ASN A 213 -5.85 13.14 -10.08
C ASN A 213 -5.10 13.74 -8.88
N ASN A 214 -4.61 14.96 -9.07
CA ASN A 214 -4.12 15.79 -7.97
C ASN A 214 -5.29 16.35 -7.15
N TYR A 215 -5.13 16.36 -5.82
CA TYR A 215 -6.12 16.89 -4.89
C TYR A 215 -5.50 17.98 -4.02
N ASP A 216 -6.22 19.08 -3.82
CA ASP A 216 -5.76 20.19 -2.99
C ASP A 216 -6.43 20.16 -1.61
N PHE A 217 -5.88 19.30 -0.76
CA PHE A 217 -6.30 19.18 0.64
C PHE A 217 -5.99 20.42 1.48
N LYS A 218 -5.00 21.23 1.07
CA LYS A 218 -4.71 22.50 1.74
C LYS A 218 -5.86 23.49 1.49
N LYS A 219 -6.35 23.58 0.26
CA LYS A 219 -7.53 24.39 -0.08
C LYS A 219 -8.80 23.87 0.60
N GLN A 220 -9.02 22.55 0.64
CA GLN A 220 -10.16 21.97 1.38
C GLN A 220 -10.13 22.32 2.88
N LYS A 221 -8.95 22.26 3.51
CA LYS A 221 -8.78 22.60 4.91
C LYS A 221 -8.97 24.09 5.18
N GLY A 222 -8.52 24.97 4.28
CA GLY A 222 -8.59 26.43 4.47
C GLY A 222 -7.96 26.86 5.81
N ASN A 223 -8.72 27.63 6.58
CA ASN A 223 -8.31 28.13 7.91
C ASN A 223 -8.75 27.23 9.08
N TYR A 224 -9.42 26.11 8.81
CA TYR A 224 -9.89 25.21 9.87
C TYR A 224 -8.72 24.44 10.49
N GLU A 225 -8.73 24.25 11.81
CA GLU A 225 -7.72 23.41 12.48
C GLU A 225 -7.79 21.96 11.99
N LYS A 226 -9.02 21.48 11.82
CA LYS A 226 -9.40 20.11 11.48
C LYS A 226 -10.52 20.14 10.44
N TYR A 227 -10.54 19.17 9.52
CA TYR A 227 -11.54 19.07 8.46
C TYR A 227 -11.76 17.61 8.05
N THR A 228 -12.72 17.37 7.17
CA THR A 228 -13.01 16.06 6.56
C THR A 228 -12.54 16.08 5.11
N PRO A 229 -11.43 15.40 4.76
CA PRO A 229 -10.98 15.29 3.39
C PRO A 229 -12.00 14.55 2.56
N SER A 230 -12.27 15.05 1.36
CA SER A 230 -13.22 14.40 0.45
C SER A 230 -12.78 14.51 -1.00
N ILE A 231 -13.19 13.51 -1.78
CA ILE A 231 -13.14 13.51 -3.24
C ILE A 231 -14.57 13.30 -3.72
N LEU A 232 -15.00 14.11 -4.69
CA LEU A 232 -16.35 14.04 -5.22
C LEU A 232 -16.49 12.79 -6.09
N GLY A 233 -17.42 11.91 -5.72
CA GLY A 233 -17.72 10.69 -6.46
C GLY A 233 -16.62 9.63 -6.40
N LYS A 234 -16.66 8.68 -7.35
CA LYS A 234 -15.65 7.63 -7.47
C LYS A 234 -14.32 8.20 -7.94
N THR A 235 -13.23 7.63 -7.45
CA THR A 235 -11.88 7.98 -7.94
C THR A 235 -11.57 7.21 -9.21
N ASN A 236 -10.95 7.86 -10.19
CA ASN A 236 -10.51 7.21 -11.44
C ASN A 236 -8.98 7.17 -11.45
N TRP A 237 -8.45 6.02 -11.84
CA TRP A 237 -7.04 5.71 -11.74
C TRP A 237 -6.52 5.22 -13.09
N LYS A 238 -5.46 5.88 -13.57
CA LYS A 238 -4.78 5.55 -14.83
C LYS A 238 -3.55 4.73 -14.55
N GLU A 239 -3.31 3.71 -15.36
CA GLU A 239 -2.11 2.88 -15.21
C GLU A 239 -0.88 3.68 -15.70
N ILE A 240 0.19 3.71 -14.91
CA ILE A 240 1.39 4.51 -15.20
C ILE A 240 2.51 3.68 -15.82
N PHE A 241 2.59 2.41 -15.43
CA PHE A 241 3.59 1.46 -15.95
C PHE A 241 2.87 0.19 -16.35
N VAL A 242 3.00 -0.22 -17.61
CA VAL A 242 2.45 -1.47 -18.11
C VAL A 242 3.55 -2.53 -18.14
N LYS A 243 3.51 -3.35 -17.06
CA LYS A 243 3.90 -4.76 -16.92
C LYS A 243 5.36 -5.20 -17.09
N GLY A 244 5.88 -5.75 -15.99
CA GLY A 244 6.61 -7.02 -16.06
C GLY A 244 5.64 -8.17 -16.35
N GLU A 245 5.26 -8.37 -17.61
CA GLU A 245 4.64 -9.63 -18.03
C GLU A 245 5.66 -10.75 -17.84
N LYS A 246 5.24 -11.85 -17.22
CA LYS A 246 5.96 -13.12 -17.23
C LYS A 246 5.64 -13.86 -18.51
#